data_AF-A0A2H0YM28-F1
#
_entry.id   AF-A0A2H0YM28-F1
#
_cell.length_a   1.000
_cell.length_b   1.000
_cell.length_c   1.000
_cell.angle_alpha   90.00
_cell.angle_beta   90.00
_cell.angle_gamma   90.00
#
_symmetry.space_group_name_H-M   'P 1'
#
loop_
_entity.id
_entity.type
_entity.pdbx_description
1 polymer ?
#
loop_
_entity_poly.entity_id
_entity_poly.type
_entity_poly.pdbx_seq_one_letter_code
_entity_poly.pdbx_strand_id
1 'polypeptide(L)' 'MKRKVGTLLEEDVLRKAKRRAVDEGRPLSDLIQDALESYLSTRAVDPAKSDAAYQLYCERPIKLTSAKLKAVMEEDAWDL' A
#
# COMPACT_ATOMS: atom_id res chain seq x y z
N MET A 1 18.59 15.39 4.85
CA MET A 1 18.21 16.47 5.80
C MET A 1 16.70 16.64 5.76
N LYS A 2 16.02 16.75 6.92
CA LYS A 2 14.56 16.89 6.99
C LYS A 2 14.15 18.36 6.81
N ARG A 3 13.05 18.62 6.08
CA ARG A 3 12.43 19.96 5.95
C ARG A 3 11.04 19.95 6.60
N LYS A 4 10.72 20.99 7.36
CA LYS A 4 9.38 21.14 7.97
C LYS A 4 8.40 21.59 6.90
N VAL A 5 7.28 20.88 6.77
CA VAL A 5 6.18 21.20 5.86
C VAL A 5 4.91 21.36 6.69
N GLY A 6 4.18 22.46 6.50
CA GLY A 6 2.83 22.62 7.05
C GLY A 6 1.82 22.04 6.06
N THR A 7 0.87 21.24 6.56
CA THR A 7 -0.20 20.66 5.74
C THR A 7 -1.49 20.60 6.53
N LEU A 8 -2.60 20.40 5.83
CA LEU A 8 -3.91 20.12 6.41
C LEU A 8 -4.20 18.63 6.28
N LEU A 9 -4.70 18.04 7.35
CA LEU A 9 -5.11 16.64 7.43
C LEU A 9 -6.42 16.59 8.21
N GLU A 10 -7.33 15.71 7.78
CA GLU A 10 -8.54 15.42 8.54
C GLU A 10 -8.20 14.95 9.95
N GLU A 11 -8.95 15.43 10.94
CA GLU A 11 -8.69 15.17 12.35
C GLU A 11 -8.69 13.66 12.66
N ASP A 12 -9.63 12.93 12.09
CA ASP A 12 -9.73 11.48 12.26
C ASP A 12 -8.52 10.73 11.68
N VAL A 13 -7.97 11.21 10.56
CA VAL A 13 -6.77 10.63 9.96
C VAL A 13 -5.57 10.88 10.87
N LEU A 14 -5.42 12.10 11.39
CA LEU A 14 -4.35 12.45 12.32
C LEU A 14 -4.44 11.61 13.62
N ARG A 15 -5.65 11.40 14.15
CA ARG A 15 -5.88 10.57 15.33
C ARG A 15 -5.47 9.13 15.11
N LYS A 16 -5.86 8.52 13.98
CA LYS A 16 -5.45 7.16 13.61
C LYS A 16 -3.92 7.04 13.45
N ALA A 17 -3.30 8.00 12.78
CA ALA A 17 -1.84 8.01 12.58
C ALA A 17 -1.07 8.13 13.92
N LYS A 18 -1.53 8.98 14.84
CA LYS A 18 -0.94 9.11 16.19
C LYS A 18 -1.04 7.83 16.98
N ARG A 19 -2.22 7.18 16.99
CA ARG A 19 -2.40 5.90 17.67
C ARG A 19 -1.44 4.85 17.12
N ARG A 20 -1.35 4.75 15.80
CA ARG A 20 -0.42 3.82 15.16
C ARG A 20 1.04 4.08 15.50
N ALA A 21 1.46 5.34 15.51
CA ALA A 21 2.82 5.72 15.90
C ALA A 21 3.16 5.31 17.34
N VAL A 22 2.20 5.43 18.27
CA VAL A 22 2.33 4.97 19.66
C VAL A 22 2.43 3.44 19.72
N ASP A 23 1.54 2.73 19.02
CA ASP A 23 1.52 1.25 18.99
C ASP A 23 2.85 0.70 18.43
N GLU A 24 3.47 1.39 17.47
CA GLU A 24 4.76 1.05 16.86
C GLU A 24 5.97 1.61 17.64
N GLY A 25 5.75 2.37 18.71
CA GLY A 25 6.82 2.94 19.54
C GLY A 25 7.73 3.93 18.79
N ARG A 26 7.20 4.66 17.79
CA ARG A 26 7.98 5.55 16.91
C ARG A 26 7.37 6.94 16.76
N PRO A 27 8.16 7.95 16.35
CA PRO A 27 7.65 9.30 16.11
C PRO A 27 6.65 9.35 14.94
N LEU A 28 5.57 10.15 15.09
CA LEU A 28 4.59 10.39 14.02
C LEU A 28 5.24 10.91 12.73
N SER A 29 6.29 11.73 12.83
CA SER A 29 6.99 12.25 11.67
C SER A 29 7.61 11.15 10.82
N ASP A 30 8.08 10.07 11.45
CA ASP A 30 8.73 8.96 10.74
C ASP A 30 7.66 8.07 10.10
N LEU A 31 6.52 7.86 10.77
CA LEU A 31 5.36 7.18 10.16
C LEU A 31 4.86 7.93 8.91
N ILE A 32 4.72 9.26 8.98
CA ILE A 32 4.29 10.08 7.84
C ILE A 32 5.33 10.03 6.72
N GLN A 33 6.62 10.09 7.06
CA GLN A 33 7.70 9.99 6.08
C GLN A 33 7.65 8.64 5.35
N ASP A 34 7.57 7.53 6.07
CA ASP A 34 7.51 6.19 5.49
C ASP A 34 6.27 6.00 4.61
N ALA A 35 5.12 6.52 5.03
CA ALA A 35 3.90 6.48 4.23
C ALA A 35 4.05 7.26 2.91
N LEU A 36 4.67 8.44 2.96
CA LEU A 36 4.96 9.24 1.76
C LEU A 36 5.99 8.55 0.86
N GLU A 37 7.06 7.98 1.43
CA GLU A 37 8.05 7.21 0.69
C GLU A 37 7.43 5.98 0.04
N SER A 38 6.59 5.24 0.76
CA SER A 38 5.86 4.10 0.21
C SER A 38 4.96 4.53 -0.94
N TYR A 39 4.18 5.60 -0.76
CA TYR A 39 3.30 6.11 -1.82
C TYR A 39 4.09 6.54 -3.07
N LEU A 40 5.21 7.25 -2.89
CA LEU A 40 6.04 7.75 -4.00
C LEU A 40 6.92 6.66 -4.64
N SER A 41 7.35 5.67 -3.85
CA SER A 41 8.12 4.51 -4.32
C SER A 41 7.25 3.48 -5.05
N THR A 42 5.93 3.56 -4.86
CA THR A 42 4.94 2.87 -5.70
C THR A 42 4.91 3.56 -7.06
N ARG A 43 6.05 3.50 -7.77
CA ARG A 43 6.15 3.75 -9.20
C ARG A 43 5.08 2.89 -9.85
N ALA A 44 4.25 3.50 -10.69
CA ALA A 44 3.24 2.81 -11.51
C ALA A 44 3.82 1.45 -11.91
N VAL A 45 3.19 0.37 -11.43
CA VAL A 45 3.67 -0.97 -11.71
C VAL A 45 3.80 -1.03 -13.22
N ASP A 46 5.04 -1.16 -13.70
CA ASP A 46 5.29 -1.23 -15.13
C ASP A 46 4.35 -2.32 -15.66
N PRO A 47 3.37 -1.99 -16.52
CA PRO A 47 2.37 -2.96 -16.94
C PRO A 47 3.04 -4.23 -17.48
N ALA A 48 4.22 -4.09 -18.11
CA ALA A 48 5.01 -5.21 -18.59
C ALA A 48 5.54 -6.12 -17.47
N LYS A 49 5.88 -5.57 -16.30
CA LYS A 49 6.29 -6.35 -15.12
C LYS A 49 5.10 -7.03 -14.43
N SER A 50 3.95 -6.35 -14.38
CA SER A 50 2.69 -6.97 -13.90
C SER A 50 2.30 -8.15 -14.78
N ASP A 51 2.35 -7.98 -16.10
CA ASP A 51 2.00 -9.02 -17.07
C ASP A 51 2.98 -10.20 -16.99
N ALA A 52 4.28 -9.93 -16.85
CA ALA A 52 5.29 -10.98 -16.67
C ALA A 52 5.08 -11.77 -15.36
N ALA A 53 4.72 -11.10 -14.26
CA ALA A 53 4.40 -11.77 -13.00
C ALA A 53 3.11 -12.59 -13.11
N TYR A 54 2.08 -12.05 -13.77
CA TYR A 54 0.84 -12.78 -14.05
C TYR A 54 1.09 -14.05 -14.87
N GLN A 55 1.90 -13.97 -15.94
CA GLN A 55 2.28 -15.13 -16.75
C GLN A 55 3.03 -16.18 -15.92
N LEU A 56 3.98 -15.74 -15.09
CA LEU A 56 4.79 -16.64 -14.26
C LEU A 56 3.97 -17.40 -13.21
N TYR A 57 3.02 -16.74 -12.54
CA TYR A 57 2.32 -17.29 -11.38
C TYR A 57 0.91 -17.82 -11.69
N CYS A 58 0.21 -17.24 -12.67
CA CYS A 58 -1.22 -17.47 -12.90
C CYS A 58 -1.55 -18.20 -14.21
N GLU A 59 -0.57 -18.47 -15.06
CA GLU A 59 -0.77 -19.30 -16.26
C GLU A 59 -0.40 -20.78 -16.02
N ARG A 60 0.59 -21.07 -15.16
CA ARG A 60 1.00 -22.43 -14.79
C ARG A 60 1.59 -22.49 -13.37
N PRO A 61 1.21 -23.43 -12.50
CA PRO A 61 0.20 -24.49 -12.64
C PRO A 61 -1.24 -24.01 -12.37
N ILE A 62 -1.39 -22.82 -11.80
CA ILE A 62 -2.69 -22.18 -11.55
C ILE A 62 -3.19 -21.64 -12.90
N LYS A 63 -4.46 -21.87 -13.25
CA LYS A 63 -5.10 -21.30 -14.45
C LYS A 63 -6.07 -20.21 -14.02
N LEU A 64 -5.55 -19.08 -13.57
CA LEU A 64 -6.36 -17.96 -13.09
C LEU A 64 -6.32 -16.86 -14.14
N THR A 65 -7.50 -16.45 -14.64
CA THR A 65 -7.58 -15.31 -15.55
C THR A 65 -7.30 -14.01 -14.80
N SER A 66 -6.75 -13.00 -15.47
CA SER A 66 -6.47 -11.68 -14.87
C SER A 66 -7.72 -11.08 -14.20
N ALA A 67 -8.89 -11.24 -14.81
CA ALA A 67 -10.16 -10.80 -14.22
C ALA A 67 -10.50 -11.52 -12.90
N LYS A 68 -10.22 -12.82 -12.79
CA LYS A 68 -10.44 -13.58 -11.56
C LYS A 68 -9.39 -13.26 -10.49
N LEU A 69 -8.13 -13.05 -10.89
CA LEU A 69 -7.09 -12.58 -9.99
C LEU A 69 -7.47 -11.25 -9.36
N LYS A 70 -7.94 -10.30 -10.18
CA LYS A 70 -8.42 -9.01 -9.70
C LYS A 70 -9.56 -9.15 -8.69
N ALA A 71 -10.55 -10.00 -8.98
CA ALA A 71 -11.65 -10.26 -8.06
C ALA A 71 -11.17 -10.79 -6.69
N VAL A 72 -10.24 -11.76 -6.67
CA VAL A 72 -9.65 -12.29 -5.43
C VAL A 72 -8.83 -11.22 -4.68
N MET A 73 -8.13 -10.34 -5.40
CA MET A 73 -7.37 -9.25 -4.78
C MET A 73 -8.25 -8.14 -4.20
N GLU A 74 -9.47 -7.98 -4.73
CA GLU A 74 -10.47 -7.01 -4.28
C GLU A 74 -11.38 -7.57 -3.17
N GLU A 75 -11.30 -8.88 -2.87
CA GLU A 75 -11.98 -9.48 -1.72
C GLU A 75 -11.34 -9.01 -0.40
N ASP A 76 -12.14 -8.44 0.50
CA ASP A 76 -11.69 -8.08 1.84
C ASP A 76 -11.59 -9.35 2.69
N ALA A 77 -10.36 -9.78 2.97
CA ALA A 77 -10.08 -10.99 3.76
C ALA A 77 -10.56 -10.91 5.23
N TRP A 78 -11.06 -9.76 5.67
CA TRP A 78 -11.58 -9.54 7.03
C TRP A 78 -13.10 -9.61 7.15
N ASP A 79 -13.84 -9.80 6.05
CA ASP A 79 -15.30 -9.92 6.01
C ASP A 79 -15.81 -11.38 5.87
N LEU A 80 -15.02 -12.38 6.32
CA LEU A 80 -15.37 -13.81 6.32
C LEU A 80 -15.97 -14.30 7.65
#